data_AF-A3MSY8-F1
#
_entry.id   AF-A3MSY8-F1
#
_cell.length_a   1.000
_cell.length_b   1.000
_cell.length_c   1.000
_cell.angle_alpha   90.00
_cell.angle_beta   90.00
_cell.angle_gamma   90.00
#
_symmetry.space_group_name_H-M   'P 1'
#
loop_
_entity.id
_entity.type
_entity.pdbx_description
1 polymer ?
#
loop_
_entity_poly.entity_id
_entity_poly.type
_entity_poly.pdbx_seq_one_letter_code
_entity_poly.pdbx_strand_id
1 'polypeptide(L)'
;MLTLRYLILVAASTAATAAVVAAVLLAMQYADPYTRTVAESIAAEKVASSPRPLTLQTFKAYYIFEDGKWVLRRNISESPHLPVYILAVGQCEYPTALLNKTYTHNNATVHVTYCSYVLPTVEVKEVVEVRHFAAICREGTRFTTEVYVQQLLLATIPMVVKLVLVKC
;
A
#
# COMPACT_ATOMS: atom_id res chain seq x y z
N MET A 1 -17.56 20.79 52.09
CA MET A 1 -16.70 19.67 51.62
C MET A 1 -17.17 19.02 50.31
N LEU A 2 -18.48 18.96 50.00
CA LEU A 2 -18.97 18.36 48.74
C LEU A 2 -18.53 19.14 47.47
N THR A 3 -18.55 20.47 47.51
CA THR A 3 -18.28 21.34 46.34
C THR A 3 -16.83 21.27 45.83
N LEU A 4 -15.85 21.22 46.72
CA LEU A 4 -14.42 21.10 46.37
C LEU A 4 -14.12 19.76 45.67
N ARG A 5 -14.70 18.65 46.16
CA ARG A 5 -14.52 17.33 45.56
C ARG A 5 -15.09 17.25 44.14
N TYR A 6 -16.25 17.85 43.92
CA TYR A 6 -16.85 17.93 42.59
C TYR A 6 -15.99 18.77 41.62
N LEU A 7 -15.44 19.89 42.07
CA LEU A 7 -14.53 20.71 41.25
C LEU A 7 -13.26 19.96 40.85
N ILE A 8 -12.65 19.21 41.77
CA ILE A 8 -11.45 18.38 41.47
C ILE A 8 -11.79 17.29 40.46
N LEU A 9 -12.94 16.62 40.60
CA LEU A 9 -13.40 15.59 39.67
C LEU A 9 -13.62 16.13 38.25
N VAL A 10 -14.22 17.32 38.13
CA VAL A 10 -14.44 17.98 36.83
C VAL A 10 -13.11 18.43 36.21
N ALA A 11 -12.17 18.93 37.01
CA ALA A 11 -10.85 19.31 36.51
C ALA A 11 -10.04 18.09 36.05
N ALA A 12 -10.09 16.98 36.78
CA ALA A 12 -9.41 15.74 36.41
C ALA A 12 -10.01 15.12 35.12
N SER A 13 -11.33 15.12 34.98
CA SER A 13 -11.99 14.57 33.79
C SER A 13 -11.71 15.40 32.53
N THR A 14 -11.72 16.73 32.65
CA THR A 14 -11.38 17.63 31.54
C THR A 14 -9.92 17.50 31.14
N ALA A 15 -8.99 17.42 32.10
CA ALA A 15 -7.57 17.17 31.83
C ALA A 15 -7.33 15.82 31.12
N ALA A 16 -7.99 14.75 31.58
CA ALA A 16 -7.91 13.44 30.93
C ALA A 16 -8.44 13.48 29.49
N THR A 17 -9.57 14.16 29.26
CA THR A 17 -10.14 14.31 27.92
C THR A 17 -9.21 15.08 26.99
N ALA A 18 -8.63 16.18 27.48
CA ALA A 18 -7.65 16.97 26.72
C ALA A 18 -6.40 16.16 26.37
N ALA A 19 -5.89 15.33 27.29
CA ALA A 19 -4.76 14.46 27.04
C ALA A 19 -5.05 13.41 25.95
N VAL A 20 -6.25 12.79 25.98
CA VAL A 20 -6.67 11.85 24.94
C VAL A 20 -6.79 12.55 23.58
N VAL A 21 -7.40 13.73 23.52
CA VAL A 21 -7.53 14.50 22.28
C VAL A 21 -6.16 14.88 21.72
N ALA A 22 -5.23 15.32 22.57
CA ALA A 22 -3.87 15.64 22.15
C ALA A 22 -3.13 14.41 21.61
N ALA A 23 -3.25 13.25 22.29
CA ALA A 23 -2.67 11.99 21.82
C ALA A 23 -3.24 11.57 20.46
N VAL A 24 -4.55 11.71 20.26
CA VAL A 24 -5.23 11.39 18.98
C VAL A 24 -4.80 12.36 17.88
N LEU A 25 -4.68 13.66 18.15
CA LEU A 25 -4.21 14.65 17.18
C LEU A 25 -2.76 14.40 16.76
N LEU A 26 -1.88 14.08 17.72
CA LEU A 26 -0.50 13.68 17.43
C LEU A 26 -0.48 12.42 16.58
N ALA A 27 -1.24 11.38 16.95
CA ALA A 27 -1.34 10.16 16.16
C ALA A 27 -1.83 10.43 14.72
N MET A 28 -2.80 11.33 14.53
CA MET A 28 -3.28 11.73 13.20
C MET A 28 -2.24 12.52 12.39
N GLN A 29 -1.46 13.39 13.03
CA GLN A 29 -0.38 14.12 12.37
C GLN A 29 0.72 13.18 11.85
N TYR A 30 0.98 12.08 12.54
CA TYR A 30 1.92 11.04 12.11
C TYR A 30 1.32 10.03 11.11
N ALA A 31 0.00 9.96 10.97
CA ALA A 31 -0.68 8.92 10.20
C ALA A 31 -0.76 9.16 8.68
N ASP A 32 -0.26 10.30 8.17
CA ASP A 32 -0.35 10.73 6.76
C ASP A 32 -1.57 10.19 5.99
N PRO A 33 -2.79 10.67 6.33
CA PRO A 33 -4.03 10.08 5.84
C PRO A 33 -4.18 10.21 4.33
N TYR A 34 -3.56 11.21 3.70
CA TYR A 34 -3.66 11.42 2.26
C TYR A 34 -2.87 10.35 1.49
N THR A 35 -1.63 10.10 1.87
CA THR A 35 -0.79 9.05 1.27
C THR A 35 -1.46 7.68 1.40
N ARG A 36 -2.02 7.39 2.57
CA ARG A 36 -2.77 6.15 2.82
C ARG A 36 -4.02 6.03 1.95
N THR A 37 -4.88 7.05 1.97
CA THR A 37 -6.15 7.03 1.22
C THR A 37 -5.92 6.92 -0.28
N VAL A 38 -4.89 7.61 -0.80
CA VAL A 38 -4.52 7.54 -2.21
C VAL A 38 -4.01 6.14 -2.57
N ALA A 39 -3.13 5.55 -1.77
CA ALA A 39 -2.66 4.18 -1.99
C ALA A 39 -3.79 3.14 -1.95
N GLU A 40 -4.68 3.22 -0.95
CA GLU A 40 -5.85 2.33 -0.85
C GLU A 40 -6.81 2.51 -2.04
N SER A 41 -7.03 3.75 -2.49
CA SER A 41 -7.88 4.03 -3.66
C SER A 41 -7.27 3.50 -4.95
N ILE A 42 -5.96 3.68 -5.15
CA ILE A 42 -5.25 3.12 -6.31
C ILE A 42 -5.28 1.59 -6.28
N ALA A 43 -5.06 0.97 -5.12
CA ALA A 43 -5.14 -0.48 -4.96
C ALA A 43 -6.55 -1.02 -5.29
N ALA A 44 -7.59 -0.21 -5.05
CA ALA A 44 -8.96 -0.48 -5.43
C ALA A 44 -9.32 -0.02 -6.86
N GLU A 45 -8.35 0.43 -7.65
CA GLU A 45 -8.51 0.90 -9.03
C GLU A 45 -9.52 2.06 -9.16
N LYS A 46 -9.53 2.95 -8.16
CA LYS A 46 -10.39 4.13 -8.09
C LYS A 46 -9.61 5.41 -8.29
N VAL A 47 -10.34 6.44 -8.74
CA VAL A 47 -9.83 7.82 -8.80
C VAL A 47 -9.54 8.30 -7.38
N ALA A 48 -8.37 8.91 -7.19
CA ALA A 48 -7.95 9.47 -5.91
C ALA A 48 -7.49 10.92 -6.09
N SER A 49 -7.64 11.74 -5.05
CA SER A 49 -7.16 13.11 -5.04
C SER A 49 -6.54 13.46 -3.70
N SER A 50 -5.55 14.34 -3.71
CA SER A 50 -4.89 14.87 -2.53
C SER A 50 -4.85 16.40 -2.62
N PRO A 51 -5.09 17.14 -1.52
CA PRO A 51 -4.97 18.60 -1.50
C PRO A 51 -3.52 19.09 -1.68
N ARG A 52 -2.54 18.18 -1.55
CA ARG A 52 -1.12 18.47 -1.77
C ARG A 52 -0.53 17.47 -2.76
N PRO A 53 0.49 17.87 -3.52
CA PRO A 53 1.22 16.94 -4.37
C PRO A 53 1.75 15.75 -3.57
N LEU A 54 1.53 14.54 -4.07
CA LEU A 54 2.12 13.31 -3.53
C LEU A 54 3.06 12.71 -4.55
N THR A 55 4.23 12.27 -4.09
CA THR A 55 5.19 11.55 -4.91
C THR A 55 4.73 10.12 -5.17
N LEU A 56 4.91 9.64 -6.39
CA LEU A 56 4.76 8.23 -6.76
C LEU A 56 6.10 7.66 -7.21
N GLN A 57 6.42 6.48 -6.72
CA GLN A 57 7.60 5.73 -7.14
C GLN A 57 7.19 4.30 -7.53
N THR A 58 7.86 3.75 -8.53
CA THR A 58 7.65 2.37 -8.96
C THR A 58 8.94 1.60 -8.74
N PHE A 59 8.87 0.57 -7.90
CA PHE A 59 10.00 -0.32 -7.64
C PHE A 59 9.80 -1.64 -8.36
N LYS A 60 10.80 -2.04 -9.16
CA LYS A 60 10.80 -3.35 -9.81
C LYS A 60 11.02 -4.45 -8.77
N ALA A 61 10.27 -5.53 -8.90
CA ALA A 61 10.38 -6.74 -8.13
C ALA A 61 10.02 -7.95 -9.00
N TYR A 62 10.10 -9.15 -8.42
CA TYR A 62 9.86 -10.39 -9.14
C TYR A 62 9.08 -11.34 -8.25
N TYR A 63 8.05 -11.95 -8.82
CA TYR A 63 7.45 -13.14 -8.23
C TYR A 63 8.20 -14.38 -8.74
N ILE A 64 8.73 -15.17 -7.82
CA ILE A 64 9.39 -16.44 -8.11
C ILE A 64 8.54 -17.56 -7.50
N PHE A 65 8.39 -18.67 -8.22
CA PHE A 65 7.67 -19.84 -7.72
C PHE A 65 8.69 -20.82 -7.10
N GLU A 66 8.76 -20.83 -5.76
CA GLU A 66 9.69 -21.63 -4.95
C GLU A 66 8.87 -22.42 -3.92
N ASP A 67 9.19 -23.70 -3.70
CA ASP A 67 8.54 -24.57 -2.70
C ASP A 67 7.00 -24.58 -2.77
N GLY A 68 6.45 -24.52 -3.99
CA GLY A 68 5.01 -24.51 -4.23
C GLY A 68 4.31 -23.19 -3.90
N LYS A 69 5.06 -22.10 -3.70
CA LYS A 69 4.52 -20.78 -3.35
C LYS A 69 5.13 -19.66 -4.19
N TRP A 70 4.33 -18.62 -4.43
CA TRP A 70 4.78 -17.40 -5.09
C TRP A 70 5.41 -16.45 -4.09
N VAL A 71 6.69 -16.14 -4.25
CA VAL A 71 7.43 -15.29 -3.29
C VAL A 71 7.93 -14.04 -3.99
N LEU A 72 7.66 -12.87 -3.40
CA LEU A 72 8.13 -11.59 -3.91
C LEU A 72 9.61 -11.38 -3.54
N ARG A 73 10.46 -11.16 -4.53
CA ARG A 73 11.90 -10.94 -4.39
C ARG A 73 12.33 -9.67 -5.11
N ARG A 74 13.43 -9.08 -4.65
CA ARG A 74 14.07 -7.93 -5.31
C ARG A 74 14.85 -8.34 -6.55
N ASN A 75 15.63 -9.41 -6.41
CA ASN A 75 16.53 -9.91 -7.43
C ASN A 75 16.06 -11.30 -7.89
N ILE A 76 16.51 -11.67 -9.07
CA ILE A 76 16.28 -13.01 -9.63
C ILE A 76 17.47 -13.86 -9.21
N SER A 77 17.20 -14.99 -8.56
CA SER A 77 18.18 -16.06 -8.34
C SER A 77 18.06 -17.14 -9.42
N GLU A 78 16.83 -17.50 -9.81
CA GLU A 78 16.54 -18.58 -10.76
C GLU A 78 15.31 -18.27 -11.63
N SER A 79 15.18 -18.99 -12.75
CA SER A 79 14.00 -18.95 -13.64
C SER A 79 13.17 -20.21 -13.41
N PRO A 80 11.82 -20.15 -13.49
CA PRO A 80 10.99 -19.06 -14.00
C PRO A 80 10.69 -17.95 -12.97
N HIS A 81 10.65 -16.70 -13.44
CA HIS A 81 10.26 -15.54 -12.64
C HIS A 81 9.32 -14.62 -13.42
N LEU A 82 8.46 -13.90 -12.71
CA LEU A 82 7.52 -12.94 -13.27
C LEU A 82 7.89 -11.52 -12.82
N PRO A 83 8.31 -10.63 -13.73
CA PRO A 83 8.57 -9.24 -13.38
C PRO A 83 7.27 -8.53 -12.96
N VAL A 84 7.32 -7.86 -11.83
CA VAL A 84 6.20 -7.10 -11.27
C VAL A 84 6.70 -5.76 -10.73
N TYR A 85 5.75 -4.88 -10.42
CA TYR A 85 6.03 -3.54 -9.93
C TYR A 85 5.30 -3.30 -8.61
N ILE A 86 6.04 -2.77 -7.65
CA ILE A 86 5.52 -2.25 -6.39
C ILE A 86 5.33 -0.75 -6.58
N LEU A 87 4.12 -0.27 -6.30
CA LEU A 87 3.86 1.16 -6.27
C LEU A 87 4.10 1.68 -4.85
N ALA A 88 4.78 2.81 -4.76
CA ALA A 88 4.99 3.55 -3.54
C ALA A 88 4.37 4.94 -3.67
N VAL A 89 3.61 5.36 -2.66
CA VAL A 89 2.99 6.68 -2.54
C VAL A 89 3.65 7.39 -1.37
N GLY A 90 4.13 8.61 -1.56
CA GLY A 90 4.85 9.40 -0.57
C GLY A 90 6.37 9.30 -0.67
N GLN A 91 7.04 9.61 0.44
CA GLN A 91 8.51 9.57 0.53
C GLN A 91 8.97 8.17 0.94
N CYS A 92 9.09 7.30 -0.05
CA CYS A 92 9.37 5.89 0.16
C CYS A 92 10.79 5.50 -0.25
N GLU A 93 11.34 4.52 0.47
CA GLU A 93 12.53 3.77 0.05
C GLU A 93 12.11 2.41 -0.52
N TYR A 94 13.08 1.61 -0.98
CA TYR A 94 12.77 0.26 -1.45
C TYR A 94 12.28 -0.62 -0.27
N PRO A 95 11.11 -1.29 -0.35
CA PRO A 95 10.48 -1.97 0.78
C PRO A 95 11.10 -3.34 1.09
N THR A 96 12.34 -3.37 1.56
CA THR A 96 13.09 -4.62 1.80
C THR A 96 12.41 -5.54 2.82
N ALA A 97 11.76 -4.98 3.85
CA ALA A 97 11.03 -5.74 4.87
C ALA A 97 9.71 -6.39 4.38
N LEU A 98 9.25 -5.99 3.18
CA LEU A 98 8.04 -6.52 2.54
C LEU A 98 8.35 -7.61 1.50
N LEU A 99 9.62 -7.94 1.29
CA LEU A 99 10.04 -9.06 0.45
C LEU A 99 9.89 -10.41 1.17
N ASN A 100 10.15 -11.50 0.44
CA ASN A 100 10.07 -12.88 0.89
C ASN A 100 8.67 -13.27 1.39
N LYS A 101 7.65 -12.65 0.80
CA LYS A 101 6.23 -12.81 1.16
C LYS A 101 5.38 -12.89 -0.11
N THR A 102 4.17 -13.40 0.04
CA THR A 102 3.12 -13.39 -0.98
C THR A 102 2.02 -12.44 -0.53
N TYR A 103 1.49 -11.67 -1.47
CA TYR A 103 0.38 -10.75 -1.20
C TYR A 103 -0.85 -11.14 -2.01
N THR A 104 -2.01 -10.95 -1.42
CA THR A 104 -3.33 -11.09 -2.05
C THR A 104 -4.01 -9.73 -2.04
N HIS A 105 -5.18 -9.61 -2.68
CA HIS A 105 -5.92 -8.35 -2.68
C HIS A 105 -6.17 -7.79 -1.26
N ASN A 106 -6.36 -8.66 -0.26
CA ASN A 106 -6.73 -8.27 1.09
C ASN A 106 -5.58 -7.68 1.92
N ASN A 107 -4.33 -7.88 1.53
CA ASN A 107 -3.16 -7.44 2.30
C ASN A 107 -2.06 -6.79 1.45
N ALA A 108 -2.38 -6.40 0.22
CA ALA A 108 -1.45 -5.79 -0.72
C ALA A 108 -0.98 -4.40 -0.31
N THR A 109 -1.80 -3.67 0.45
CA THR A 109 -1.51 -2.29 0.83
C THR A 109 -0.90 -2.25 2.23
N VAL A 110 0.30 -1.68 2.33
CA VAL A 110 1.04 -1.57 3.59
C VAL A 110 1.42 -0.12 3.83
N HIS A 111 1.09 0.38 5.03
CA HIS A 111 1.38 1.75 5.44
C HIS A 111 2.53 1.77 6.44
N VAL A 112 3.51 2.62 6.16
CA VAL A 112 4.63 2.97 7.03
C VAL A 112 4.61 4.49 7.15
N THR A 113 5.21 5.07 8.19
CA THR A 113 5.18 6.53 8.40
C THR A 113 5.59 7.29 7.12
N TYR A 114 4.71 8.16 6.61
CA TYR A 114 4.87 8.95 5.37
C TYR A 114 5.01 8.16 4.05
N CYS A 115 4.76 6.86 4.07
CA CYS A 115 4.90 6.02 2.90
C CYS A 115 3.85 4.90 2.85
N SER A 116 3.19 4.75 1.71
CA SER A 116 2.25 3.65 1.48
C SER A 116 2.65 2.85 0.26
N TYR A 117 2.80 1.54 0.44
CA TYR A 117 3.11 0.61 -0.65
C TYR A 117 1.85 -0.11 -1.10
N VAL A 118 1.65 -0.20 -2.41
CA VAL A 118 0.73 -1.13 -3.04
C VAL A 118 1.55 -2.22 -3.69
N LEU A 119 1.54 -3.39 -3.06
CA LEU A 119 2.35 -4.53 -3.44
C LEU A 119 1.66 -5.32 -4.55
N PRO A 120 2.44 -5.98 -5.42
CA PRO A 120 1.86 -6.84 -6.44
C PRO A 120 1.23 -8.06 -5.77
N THR A 121 0.08 -8.50 -6.24
CA THR A 121 -0.68 -9.61 -5.68
C THR A 121 -0.64 -10.84 -6.57
N VAL A 122 -0.81 -12.00 -5.96
CA VAL A 122 -0.99 -13.28 -6.65
C VAL A 122 -2.19 -13.99 -6.03
N GLU A 123 -3.16 -14.35 -6.87
CA GLU A 123 -4.30 -15.18 -6.50
C GLU A 123 -4.30 -16.46 -7.33
N VAL A 124 -4.29 -17.60 -6.65
CA VAL A 124 -4.36 -18.92 -7.30
C VAL A 124 -5.81 -19.37 -7.26
N LYS A 125 -6.47 -19.38 -8.43
CA LYS A 125 -7.82 -19.92 -8.64
C LYS A 125 -7.74 -21.03 -9.69
N GLU A 126 -8.60 -21.01 -10.70
CA GLU A 126 -8.48 -21.86 -11.90
C GLU A 126 -7.26 -21.48 -12.76
N VAL A 127 -6.93 -20.18 -12.75
CA VAL A 127 -5.75 -19.59 -13.39
C VAL A 127 -5.04 -18.73 -12.34
N VAL A 128 -3.72 -18.58 -12.45
CA VAL A 128 -2.96 -17.67 -11.57
C VAL A 128 -3.20 -16.24 -12.03
N GLU A 129 -3.90 -15.44 -11.22
CA GLU A 129 -4.05 -14.01 -11.45
C GLU A 129 -2.95 -13.26 -10.71
N VAL A 130 -2.17 -12.47 -11.44
CA VAL A 130 -1.15 -11.59 -10.86
C VAL A 130 -1.53 -10.15 -11.14
N ARG A 131 -1.59 -9.31 -10.11
CA ARG A 131 -1.83 -7.87 -10.27
C ARG A 131 -0.64 -7.08 -9.81
N HIS A 132 -0.26 -6.04 -10.52
CA HIS A 132 0.83 -5.16 -10.11
C HIS A 132 0.61 -3.74 -10.62
N PHE A 133 1.34 -2.79 -10.04
CA PHE A 133 1.04 -1.37 -10.17
C PHE A 133 2.28 -0.60 -10.63
N ALA A 134 2.13 0.27 -11.63
CA ALA A 134 3.19 1.16 -12.07
C ALA A 134 2.66 2.57 -12.28
N ALA A 135 3.39 3.56 -11.78
CA ALA A 135 3.08 4.96 -12.04
C ALA A 135 3.82 5.46 -13.27
N ILE A 136 3.10 6.18 -14.15
CA ILE A 136 3.70 6.89 -15.29
C ILE A 136 4.14 8.31 -14.93
N CYS A 137 3.66 8.82 -13.79
CA CYS A 137 3.98 10.12 -13.23
C CYS A 137 4.80 9.95 -11.94
N ARG A 138 5.60 10.97 -11.60
CA ARG A 138 6.40 10.99 -10.37
C ARG A 138 5.73 11.76 -9.24
N GLU A 139 4.82 12.67 -9.55
CA GLU A 139 4.16 13.53 -8.57
C GLU A 139 2.81 14.02 -9.13
N GLY A 140 1.81 14.20 -8.27
CA GLY A 140 0.51 14.72 -8.68
C GLY A 140 -0.45 14.97 -7.52
N THR A 141 -1.59 15.59 -7.80
CA THR A 141 -2.67 15.85 -6.84
C THR A 141 -3.96 15.09 -7.18
N ARG A 142 -4.05 14.52 -8.38
CA ARG A 142 -5.16 13.71 -8.86
C ARG A 142 -4.60 12.49 -9.54
N PHE A 143 -5.14 11.32 -9.22
CA PHE A 143 -4.64 10.04 -9.66
C PHE A 143 -5.77 9.24 -10.30
N THR A 144 -5.52 8.67 -11.48
CA THR A 144 -6.44 7.78 -12.18
C THR A 144 -5.74 6.47 -12.53
N THR A 145 -6.51 5.39 -12.66
CA THR A 145 -5.99 4.05 -12.93
C THR A 145 -6.51 3.53 -14.25
N GLU A 146 -5.65 2.83 -15.00
CA GLU A 146 -6.01 2.12 -16.22
C GLU A 146 -5.44 0.70 -16.16
N VAL A 147 -6.25 -0.30 -16.52
CA VAL A 147 -5.88 -1.71 -16.37
C VAL A 147 -5.54 -2.32 -17.71
N TYR A 148 -4.36 -2.93 -17.78
CA TYR A 148 -3.89 -3.71 -18.91
C TYR A 148 -3.82 -5.17 -18.53
N VAL A 149 -4.47 -6.04 -19.31
CA VAL A 149 -4.54 -7.47 -19.04
C VAL A 149 -3.74 -8.22 -20.10
N GLN A 150 -2.87 -9.11 -19.67
CA GLN A 150 -2.09 -9.98 -20.53
C GLN A 150 -2.23 -11.43 -20.07
N GLN A 151 -2.47 -12.33 -21.00
CA GLN A 151 -2.39 -13.76 -20.76
C GLN A 151 -0.99 -14.24 -21.12
N LEU A 152 -0.37 -15.04 -20.25
CA LEU A 152 0.94 -15.63 -20.50
C LEU A 152 1.03 -17.03 -19.91
N LEU A 153 2.00 -17.80 -20.40
CA LEU A 153 2.37 -19.10 -19.86
C LEU A 153 3.76 -18.98 -19.25
N LEU A 154 3.87 -19.18 -17.93
CA LEU A 154 5.15 -19.21 -17.26
C LEU A 154 5.40 -20.63 -16.76
N ALA A 155 6.42 -21.29 -17.30
CA ALA A 155 6.74 -22.69 -17.03
C ALA A 155 5.51 -23.62 -17.09
N THR A 156 4.74 -23.51 -18.18
CA THR A 156 3.48 -24.26 -18.45
C THR A 156 2.28 -23.92 -17.56
N ILE A 157 2.42 -23.00 -16.61
CA ILE A 157 1.31 -22.53 -15.79
C ILE A 157 0.64 -21.35 -16.51
N PRO A 158 -0.66 -21.43 -16.85
CA PRO A 158 -1.39 -20.30 -17.43
C PRO A 158 -1.58 -19.20 -16.39
N MET A 159 -1.37 -17.96 -16.81
CA MET A 159 -1.45 -16.79 -15.95
C MET A 159 -2.20 -15.65 -16.63
N VAL A 160 -2.94 -14.90 -15.83
CA VAL A 160 -3.52 -13.61 -16.19
C VAL A 160 -2.77 -12.54 -15.41
N VAL A 161 -1.99 -11.72 -16.09
CA VAL A 161 -1.24 -10.62 -15.51
C VAL A 161 -2.00 -9.32 -15.76
N LYS A 162 -2.32 -8.60 -14.69
CA LYS A 162 -2.99 -7.31 -14.70
C LYS A 162 -2.02 -6.22 -14.26
N LEU A 163 -1.64 -5.36 -15.19
CA LEU A 163 -0.87 -4.15 -14.88
C LEU A 163 -1.85 -2.98 -14.70
N VAL A 164 -1.87 -2.41 -13.51
CA VAL A 164 -2.58 -1.16 -13.21
C VAL A 164 -1.63 0.00 -13.40
N LEU A 165 -1.83 0.77 -14.46
CA LEU A 165 -1.11 2.02 -14.71
C LEU A 165 -1.76 3.17 -13.95
N VAL A 166 -0.97 3.88 -13.16
CA VAL A 166 -1.40 5.06 -12.41
C VAL A 166 -0.95 6.32 -13.14
N LYS A 167 -1.91 7.16 -13.47
CA LYS A 167 -1.71 8.46 -14.12
C LYS A 167 -1.96 9.60 -13.12
N CYS A 168 -1.25 10.69 -13.36
CA CYS A 168 -1.42 12.01 -12.79
C CYS A 168 -1.37 12.97 -13.99
#